data_AF-A0A8D8Y3K8-F1
#
_entry.id   AF-A0A8D8Y3K8-F1
#
_cell.length_a   1.000
_cell.length_b   1.000
_cell.length_c   1.000
_cell.angle_alpha   90.00
_cell.angle_beta   90.00
_cell.angle_gamma   90.00
#
_symmetry.space_group_name_H-M   'P 1'
#
loop_
_entity.id
_entity.type
_entity.pdbx_description
1 polymer ?
#
loop_
_entity_poly.entity_id
_entity_poly.type
_entity_poly.pdbx_seq_one_letter_code
_entity_poly.pdbx_strand_id
1 'polypeptide(L)'
;MRDINLLQWVGANAIRTSHYPYAEETIAALERHGILVIVETPGCSIGSYNDQLLREHKRILDKMIGTHRTRANVIMWSIANEPTNTTRPDAVNYFKELAFHVKELDPTRPSILITGEFAHRNASTSAFQFVDIIEGVT
;
A
#
# COMPACT_ATOMS: atom_id res chain seq x y z
N MET A 1 16.55 -3.46 -16.48
CA MET A 1 17.58 -2.39 -16.50
C MET A 1 17.11 -1.11 -17.16
N ARG A 2 16.30 -1.14 -18.24
CA ARG A 2 15.80 0.08 -18.90
C ARG A 2 15.05 1.04 -17.96
N ASP A 3 14.11 0.53 -17.16
CA ASP A 3 13.28 1.39 -16.30
C ASP A 3 14.06 2.06 -15.18
N ILE A 4 15.01 1.33 -14.56
CA ILE A 4 15.89 1.90 -13.52
C ILE A 4 16.76 3.03 -14.09
N ASN A 5 17.28 2.86 -15.31
CA ASN A 5 18.07 3.91 -15.96
C ASN A 5 17.23 5.16 -16.23
N LEU A 6 15.95 5.00 -16.59
CA LEU A 6 15.03 6.11 -16.79
C LEU A 6 14.71 6.82 -15.47
N LEU A 7 14.50 6.08 -14.38
CA LEU A 7 14.31 6.64 -13.04
C LEU A 7 15.52 7.48 -12.61
N GLN A 8 16.73 6.97 -12.84
CA GLN A 8 17.96 7.70 -12.55
C GLN A 8 18.12 8.94 -13.44
N TRP A 9 17.77 8.85 -14.72
CA TRP A 9 17.86 9.96 -15.67
C TRP A 9 16.99 11.15 -15.26
N VAL A 10 15.77 10.89 -14.75
CA VAL A 10 14.89 11.94 -14.22
C VAL A 10 15.23 12.38 -12.79
N GLY A 11 16.25 11.77 -12.17
CA GLY A 11 16.65 12.06 -10.79
C GLY A 11 15.68 11.52 -9.73
N ALA A 12 14.85 10.52 -10.06
CA ALA A 12 13.94 9.90 -9.11
C ALA A 12 14.71 9.04 -8.09
N ASN A 13 14.32 9.14 -6.82
CA ASN A 13 14.91 8.39 -5.70
C ASN A 13 13.92 7.44 -5.02
N ALA A 14 12.66 7.45 -5.43
CA ALA A 14 11.60 6.61 -4.88
C ALA A 14 10.59 6.22 -5.95
N ILE A 15 9.96 5.05 -5.78
CA ILE A 15 8.83 4.60 -6.57
C ILE A 15 7.75 3.95 -5.71
N ARG A 16 6.53 3.86 -6.24
CA ARG A 16 5.45 3.03 -5.70
C ARG A 16 5.13 1.93 -6.71
N THR A 17 5.11 0.68 -6.29
CA THR A 17 4.69 -0.43 -7.15
C THR A 17 3.19 -0.36 -7.29
N SER A 18 2.65 -0.05 -8.46
CA SER A 18 1.21 0.16 -8.67
C SER A 18 0.72 -0.82 -9.75
N HIS A 19 -0.40 -1.55 -9.63
CA HIS A 19 -1.23 -1.79 -8.43
C HIS A 19 -1.04 -3.23 -7.94
N TYR A 20 0.20 -3.65 -7.73
CA TYR A 20 0.53 -5.00 -7.25
C TYR A 20 1.98 -5.06 -6.76
N PRO A 21 2.32 -6.02 -5.89
CA PRO A 21 3.71 -6.23 -5.50
C PRO A 21 4.50 -6.64 -6.73
N TYR A 22 5.57 -5.91 -7.04
CA TYR A 22 6.46 -6.28 -8.14
C TYR A 22 7.28 -7.51 -7.76
N ALA A 23 7.85 -8.17 -8.76
CA ALA A 23 8.71 -9.33 -8.57
C ALA A 23 9.90 -8.98 -7.65
N GLU A 24 10.35 -9.96 -6.86
CA GLU A 24 11.40 -9.77 -5.85
C GLU A 24 12.71 -9.28 -6.47
N GLU A 25 13.04 -9.77 -7.67
CA GLU A 25 14.22 -9.38 -8.43
C GLU A 25 14.20 -7.90 -8.82
N THR A 26 13.00 -7.34 -9.04
CA THR A 26 12.82 -5.93 -9.38
C THR A 26 13.06 -5.06 -8.15
N ILE A 27 12.48 -5.40 -7.00
CA ILE A 27 12.69 -4.67 -5.75
C ILE A 27 14.15 -4.78 -5.30
N ALA A 28 14.78 -5.94 -5.45
CA ALA A 28 16.21 -6.14 -5.18
C ALA A 28 17.10 -5.34 -6.14
N ALA A 29 16.69 -5.15 -7.39
CA ALA A 29 17.42 -4.30 -8.32
C ALA A 29 17.31 -2.83 -7.91
N LEU A 30 16.13 -2.35 -7.51
CA LEU A 30 15.94 -0.98 -7.01
C LEU A 30 16.78 -0.73 -5.74
N GLU A 31 16.89 -1.73 -4.86
CA GLU A 31 17.70 -1.66 -3.65
C GLU A 31 19.18 -1.41 -3.97
N ARG A 32 19.74 -2.12 -4.95
CA ARG A 32 21.14 -1.94 -5.39
C ARG A 32 21.41 -0.55 -5.99
N HIS A 33 20.37 0.13 -6.47
CA HIS A 33 20.46 1.46 -7.06
C HIS A 33 20.07 2.57 -6.07
N GLY A 34 19.79 2.23 -4.80
CA GLY A 34 19.42 3.22 -3.78
C GLY A 34 18.04 3.84 -3.99
N ILE A 35 17.14 3.17 -4.70
CA ILE A 35 15.78 3.66 -4.97
C ILE A 35 14.83 3.10 -3.91
N LEU A 36 14.16 4.00 -3.19
CA LEU A 36 13.16 3.69 -2.17
C LEU A 36 11.88 3.15 -2.82
N VAL A 37 11.17 2.26 -2.12
CA VAL A 37 10.00 1.56 -2.66
C VAL A 37 8.84 1.58 -1.66
N ILE A 38 7.67 1.98 -2.15
CA ILE A 38 6.36 1.73 -1.55
C ILE A 38 5.78 0.50 -2.24
N VAL A 39 5.52 -0.57 -1.50
CA VAL A 39 4.98 -1.81 -2.08
C VAL A 39 3.47 -1.87 -1.86
N GLU A 40 2.70 -2.16 -2.90
CA GLU A 40 1.23 -2.10 -2.88
C GLU A 40 0.58 -3.46 -3.09
N THR A 41 -0.53 -3.70 -2.40
CA THR A 41 -1.41 -4.85 -2.65
C THR A 41 -2.27 -4.62 -3.91
N PRO A 42 -2.88 -5.65 -4.52
CA PRO A 42 -3.77 -5.47 -5.66
C PRO A 42 -5.16 -4.90 -5.32
N GLY A 43 -5.29 -4.24 -4.16
CA GLY A 43 -6.55 -3.64 -3.72
C GLY A 43 -6.86 -2.31 -4.41
N CYS A 44 -7.13 -2.32 -5.71
CA CYS A 44 -7.51 -1.13 -6.47
C CYS A 44 -9.03 -1.04 -6.69
N SER A 45 -9.64 0.12 -6.46
CA SER A 45 -11.06 0.39 -6.70
C SER A 45 -12.04 -0.57 -6.00
N ILE A 46 -11.65 -1.12 -4.84
CA ILE A 46 -12.51 -2.01 -4.05
C ILE A 46 -13.73 -1.23 -3.55
N GLY A 47 -14.93 -1.76 -3.73
CA GLY A 47 -16.18 -1.11 -3.27
C GLY A 47 -17.18 -2.00 -2.56
N SER A 48 -16.89 -3.30 -2.45
CA SER A 48 -17.73 -4.30 -1.79
C SER A 48 -16.87 -5.09 -0.81
N TYR A 49 -17.19 -4.96 0.48
CA TYR A 49 -16.38 -5.51 1.56
C TYR A 49 -17.08 -6.73 2.16
N ASN A 50 -16.35 -7.83 2.28
CA ASN A 50 -16.83 -9.07 2.89
C ASN A 50 -15.66 -9.86 3.47
N ASP A 51 -15.96 -10.89 4.28
CA ASP A 51 -14.94 -11.65 4.99
C ASP A 51 -14.03 -12.45 4.05
N GLN A 52 -14.53 -12.90 2.89
CA GLN A 52 -13.70 -13.62 1.92
C GLN A 52 -12.63 -12.69 1.34
N LEU A 53 -13.03 -11.48 0.95
CA LEU A 53 -12.10 -10.46 0.47
C LEU A 53 -11.10 -10.07 1.57
N LEU A 54 -11.55 -9.92 2.82
CA LEU A 54 -10.66 -9.57 3.93
C LEU A 54 -9.60 -10.64 4.16
N ARG A 55 -10.01 -11.93 4.18
CA ARG A 55 -9.08 -13.05 4.32
C ARG A 55 -8.05 -13.09 3.20
N GLU A 56 -8.48 -12.90 1.96
CA GLU A 56 -7.57 -12.94 0.82
C GLU A 56 -6.61 -11.74 0.81
N HIS A 57 -7.10 -10.56 1.18
CA HIS A 57 -6.24 -9.38 1.30
C HIS A 57 -5.19 -9.56 2.41
N LYS A 58 -5.58 -10.07 3.59
CA LYS A 58 -4.62 -10.42 4.66
C LYS A 58 -3.58 -11.44 4.17
N ARG A 59 -4.00 -12.46 3.42
CA ARG A 59 -3.07 -13.45 2.82
C ARG A 59 -2.06 -12.81 1.86
N ILE A 60 -2.49 -11.81 1.09
CA ILE A 60 -1.59 -11.07 0.20
C ILE A 60 -0.62 -10.20 1.00
N LEU A 61 -1.10 -9.53 2.06
CA LEU A 61 -0.24 -8.76 2.97
C LEU A 61 0.80 -9.66 3.64
N ASP A 62 0.42 -10.84 4.12
CA ASP A 62 1.33 -11.82 4.72
C ASP A 62 2.47 -12.16 3.77
N LYS A 63 2.14 -12.45 2.50
CA LYS A 63 3.13 -12.77 1.48
C LYS A 63 3.99 -11.56 1.14
N MET A 64 3.37 -10.41 0.85
CA MET A 64 4.06 -9.19 0.43
C MET A 64 5.05 -8.70 1.51
N ILE A 65 4.58 -8.56 2.75
CA ILE A 65 5.40 -8.09 3.87
C ILE A 65 6.42 -9.17 4.24
N GLY A 66 6.02 -10.44 4.30
CA GLY A 66 6.93 -11.56 4.59
C GLY A 66 8.11 -11.64 3.62
N THR A 67 7.87 -11.41 2.32
CA THR A 67 8.93 -11.42 1.30
C THR A 67 9.83 -10.19 1.35
N HIS A 68 9.30 -9.01 1.70
CA HIS A 68 10.03 -7.75 1.50
C HIS A 68 10.46 -7.01 2.79
N ARG A 69 9.99 -7.40 3.98
CA ARG A 69 10.25 -6.71 5.26
C ARG A 69 11.73 -6.52 5.63
N THR A 70 12.61 -7.39 5.14
CA THR A 70 14.06 -7.33 5.42
C THR A 70 14.81 -6.38 4.49
N ARG A 71 14.16 -5.89 3.41
CA ARG A 71 14.78 -5.01 2.42
C ARG A 71 14.79 -3.57 2.93
N ALA A 72 15.96 -2.95 2.91
CA ALA A 72 16.16 -1.62 3.50
C ALA A 72 15.52 -0.52 2.65
N ASN A 73 15.42 -0.74 1.34
CA ASN A 73 14.82 0.23 0.42
C ASN A 73 13.29 0.22 0.43
N VAL A 74 12.64 -0.78 1.01
CA VAL A 74 11.19 -0.76 1.20
C VAL A 74 10.88 0.10 2.41
N ILE A 75 10.06 1.13 2.23
CA ILE A 75 9.83 2.16 3.27
C ILE A 75 8.39 2.23 3.76
N MET A 76 7.41 1.77 2.96
CA MET A 76 5.98 1.86 3.26
C MET A 76 5.20 0.71 2.62
N TRP A 77 4.07 0.35 3.23
CA TRP A 77 3.14 -0.66 2.75
C TRP A 77 1.82 -0.01 2.29
N SER A 78 1.56 -0.02 0.99
CA SER A 78 0.29 0.47 0.43
C SER A 78 -0.78 -0.61 0.53
N ILE A 79 -1.84 -0.30 1.29
CA ILE A 79 -2.94 -1.23 1.58
C ILE A 79 -3.96 -1.24 0.44
N ALA A 80 -4.22 -0.10 -0.20
CA ALA A 80 -5.21 0.00 -1.27
C ALA A 80 -5.05 1.28 -2.08
N ASN A 81 -5.52 1.21 -3.33
CA ASN A 81 -5.67 2.34 -4.22
C ASN A 81 -7.14 2.64 -4.50
N GLU A 82 -7.54 3.88 -4.27
CA GLU A 82 -8.86 4.45 -4.55
C GLU A 82 -10.04 3.56 -4.14
N PRO A 83 -10.08 3.06 -2.89
CA PRO A 83 -11.23 2.32 -2.44
C PRO A 83 -12.48 3.22 -2.43
N THR A 84 -13.61 2.64 -2.78
CA THR A 84 -14.90 3.33 -2.85
C THR A 84 -15.75 3.00 -1.63
N ASN A 85 -16.73 3.86 -1.34
CA ASN A 85 -17.66 3.71 -0.21
C ASN A 85 -16.96 3.56 1.16
N THR A 86 -15.84 4.25 1.36
CA THR A 86 -14.95 4.13 2.54
C THR A 86 -15.56 4.61 3.85
N THR A 87 -16.73 5.26 3.81
CA THR A 87 -17.49 5.68 5.00
C THR A 87 -18.49 4.63 5.48
N ARG A 88 -18.73 3.56 4.71
CA ARG A 88 -19.63 2.49 5.15
C ARG A 88 -19.04 1.71 6.34
N PRO A 89 -19.84 1.25 7.30
CA PRO A 89 -19.34 0.52 8.47
C PRO A 89 -18.51 -0.73 8.14
N ASP A 90 -18.88 -1.46 7.09
CA ASP A 90 -18.14 -2.63 6.60
C ASP A 90 -16.77 -2.24 6.02
N ALA A 91 -16.69 -1.14 5.27
CA ALA A 91 -15.44 -0.60 4.76
C ALA A 91 -14.53 -0.12 5.91
N VAL A 92 -15.10 0.61 6.87
CA VAL A 92 -14.40 1.11 8.06
C VAL A 92 -13.80 -0.06 8.84
N ASN A 93 -14.58 -1.10 9.12
CA ASN A 93 -14.08 -2.29 9.81
C ASN A 93 -13.02 -3.03 8.98
N TYR A 94 -13.23 -3.16 7.67
CA TYR A 94 -12.29 -3.80 6.77
C TYR A 94 -10.90 -3.15 6.80
N PHE A 95 -10.83 -1.83 6.64
CA PHE A 95 -9.55 -1.12 6.64
C PHE A 95 -8.92 -1.00 8.03
N LYS A 96 -9.74 -0.97 9.09
CA LYS A 96 -9.25 -1.15 10.46
C LYS A 96 -8.49 -2.46 10.58
N GLU A 97 -9.13 -3.58 10.22
CA GLU A 97 -8.54 -4.92 10.28
C GLU A 97 -7.25 -5.05 9.46
N LEU A 98 -7.19 -4.44 8.28
CA LEU A 98 -5.97 -4.44 7.46
C LEU A 98 -4.85 -3.60 8.07
N ALA A 99 -5.15 -2.39 8.56
CA ALA A 99 -4.15 -1.54 9.18
C ALA A 99 -3.54 -2.18 10.43
N PHE A 100 -4.38 -2.79 11.28
CA PHE A 100 -3.89 -3.58 12.42
C PHE A 100 -3.02 -4.74 11.97
N HIS A 101 -3.44 -5.51 10.96
CA HIS A 101 -2.68 -6.64 10.43
C HIS A 101 -1.30 -6.23 9.89
N VAL A 102 -1.22 -5.10 9.18
CA VAL A 102 0.08 -4.56 8.71
C VAL A 102 0.99 -4.23 9.89
N LYS A 103 0.46 -3.60 10.95
CA LYS A 103 1.25 -3.28 12.15
C LYS A 103 1.70 -4.51 12.92
N GLU A 104 0.91 -5.58 12.94
CA GLU A 104 1.31 -6.86 13.54
C GLU A 104 2.47 -7.51 12.77
N LEU A 105 2.46 -7.44 11.44
CA LEU A 105 3.50 -8.02 10.57
C LEU A 105 4.79 -7.19 10.54
N ASP A 106 4.66 -5.86 10.51
CA ASP A 106 5.79 -4.93 10.48
C ASP A 106 5.45 -3.60 11.18
N PRO A 107 5.76 -3.48 12.49
CA PRO A 107 5.53 -2.24 13.24
C PRO A 107 6.51 -1.12 12.87
N THR A 108 7.55 -1.39 12.07
CA THR A 108 8.64 -0.45 11.81
C THR A 108 8.39 0.48 10.62
N ARG A 109 7.40 0.15 9.77
CA ARG A 109 7.08 0.91 8.56
C ARG A 109 5.63 1.42 8.58
N PRO A 110 5.35 2.59 7.96
CA PRO A 110 4.00 3.10 7.86
C PRO A 110 3.18 2.31 6.83
N SER A 111 1.89 2.21 7.11
CA SER A 111 0.86 1.88 6.15
C SER A 111 0.38 3.14 5.41
N ILE A 112 0.12 3.00 4.12
CA ILE A 112 -0.40 4.09 3.28
C ILE A 112 -1.65 3.62 2.53
N LEU A 113 -2.57 4.55 2.29
CA LEU A 113 -3.73 4.34 1.45
C LEU A 113 -3.88 5.51 0.49
N ILE A 114 -4.19 5.19 -0.77
CA ILE A 114 -4.32 6.17 -1.83
C ILE A 114 -5.79 6.38 -2.17
N THR A 115 -6.23 7.62 -2.31
CA THR A 115 -7.64 7.97 -2.51
C THR A 115 -7.81 9.13 -3.46
N GLY A 116 -8.93 9.15 -4.19
CA GLY A 116 -9.34 10.30 -4.99
C GLY A 116 -9.85 11.47 -4.14
N GLU A 117 -9.74 12.69 -4.69
CA GLU A 117 -10.01 14.00 -4.07
C GLU A 117 -11.29 14.09 -3.21
N PHE A 118 -12.38 13.45 -3.62
CA PHE A 118 -13.69 13.63 -2.97
C PHE A 118 -13.86 12.88 -1.65
N ALA A 119 -12.98 11.92 -1.33
CA ALA A 119 -13.14 11.11 -0.12
C ALA A 119 -12.55 11.75 1.15
N HIS A 120 -11.75 12.82 1.01
CA HIS A 120 -11.00 13.45 2.12
C HIS A 120 -11.85 14.27 3.09
N ARG A 121 -13.10 14.63 2.73
CA ARG A 121 -13.87 15.62 3.51
C ARG A 121 -14.29 15.15 4.90
N ASN A 122 -14.19 13.86 5.22
CA ASN A 122 -14.53 13.30 6.54
C ASN A 122 -13.56 12.17 6.97
N ALA A 123 -12.26 12.46 7.10
CA ALA A 123 -11.26 11.46 7.49
C ALA A 123 -11.62 10.69 8.79
N SER A 124 -12.21 11.38 9.78
CA SER A 124 -12.59 10.81 11.08
C SER A 124 -13.76 9.80 11.06
N THR A 125 -14.58 9.78 10.01
CA THR A 125 -15.68 8.80 9.85
C THR A 125 -15.43 7.81 8.72
N SER A 126 -14.22 7.81 8.16
CA SER A 126 -13.83 6.99 7.02
C SER A 126 -12.85 5.89 7.42
N ALA A 127 -12.67 4.94 6.52
CA ALA A 127 -11.60 3.95 6.55
C ALA A 127 -10.18 4.53 6.73
N PHE A 128 -9.99 5.81 6.41
CA PHE A 128 -8.67 6.43 6.36
C PHE A 128 -8.09 6.74 7.74
N GLN A 129 -8.91 6.74 8.80
CA GLN A 129 -8.45 7.05 10.16
C GLN A 129 -7.48 6.00 10.75
N PHE A 130 -7.40 4.81 10.15
CA PHE A 130 -6.61 3.70 10.70
C PHE A 130 -5.22 3.58 10.08
N VAL A 131 -4.98 4.22 8.92
CA VAL A 131 -3.69 4.17 8.24
C VAL A 131 -2.80 5.32 8.69
N ASP A 132 -1.48 5.14 8.58
CA ASP A 132 -0.53 6.16 9.02
C ASP A 132 -0.47 7.34 8.05
N ILE A 133 -0.62 7.08 6.75
CA ILE A 133 -0.48 8.07 5.68
C ILE A 133 -1.65 7.92 4.68
N ILE A 134 -2.18 9.06 4.23
CA ILE A 134 -3.18 9.14 3.17
C ILE A 134 -2.60 9.95 2.01
N GLU A 135 -2.54 9.36 0.82
CA GLU A 135 -2.13 10.05 -0.41
C GLU A 135 -3.39 10.40 -1.22
N GLY A 136 -3.58 11.70 -1.50
CA GLY A 136 -4.64 12.17 -2.38
C GLY A 136 -4.15 12.25 -3.83
N VAL A 137 -4.90 11.67 -4.77
CA VAL A 137 -4.66 11.86 -6.20
C VAL A 137 -5.63 12.92 -6.75
N THR A 138 -5.07 13.83 -7.56
CA THR A 138 -5.73 14.99 -8.19
C THR A 138 -6.21 14.67 -9.59
#